data_AF-A0A183J8V9-F1
#
_entry.id   AF-A0A183J8V9-F1
#
_cell.length_a   1.000
_cell.length_b   1.000
_cell.length_c   1.000
_cell.angle_alpha   90.00
_cell.angle_beta   90.00
_cell.angle_gamma   90.00
#
_symmetry.space_group_name_H-M   'P 1'
#
loop_
_entity.id
_entity.type
_entity.pdbx_description
1 polymer ?
#
loop_
_entity_poly.entity_id
_entity_poly.type
_entity_poly.pdbx_seq_one_letter_code
_entity_poly.pdbx_strand_id
1 'polypeptide(L)'
;MAGGLYAIDKDYFNEMGTYDEEMKIWGGENLEMSFRVSFATHILLVRQSHTKDRYGNAAEKWKSYRALMWDTKVSPHDFPPEGSSSILNTNLVRVAEVWLDEWKHFFYRFSPVKAEIARSVNCSARIELRRRLGCHSFAWYLDNVWPEHFLPRNEIFFGRVG
;
A
#
# COMPACT_ATOMS: atom_id res chain seq x y z
N MET A 1 4.36 7.07 3.35
CA MET A 1 4.55 8.53 3.12
C MET A 1 3.27 9.11 2.55
N ALA A 2 2.92 10.36 2.88
CA ALA A 2 1.95 11.12 2.09
C ALA A 2 2.66 11.52 0.78
N GLY A 3 2.38 10.84 -0.34
CA GLY A 3 3.23 10.84 -1.54
C GLY A 3 3.28 12.14 -2.35
N GLY A 4 2.84 13.27 -1.80
CA GLY A 4 2.80 14.56 -2.49
C GLY A 4 4.14 15.31 -2.55
N LEU A 5 5.09 15.02 -1.65
CA LEU A 5 6.42 15.65 -1.63
C LEU A 5 7.47 14.65 -1.15
N TYR A 6 8.43 14.32 -2.02
CA TYR A 6 9.63 13.54 -1.69
C TYR A 6 10.75 13.90 -2.68
N ALA A 7 11.99 13.64 -2.31
CA ALA A 7 13.14 13.72 -3.20
C ALA A 7 13.73 12.32 -3.36
N ILE A 8 14.00 11.93 -4.60
CA ILE A 8 14.58 10.64 -4.94
C ILE A 8 15.66 10.86 -5.99
N ASP A 9 16.74 10.09 -5.91
CA ASP A 9 17.72 10.06 -6.99
C ASP A 9 17.07 9.54 -8.28
N LYS A 10 17.41 10.16 -9.42
CA LYS A 10 16.76 9.86 -10.71
C LYS A 10 17.08 8.46 -11.19
N ASP A 11 18.34 8.05 -11.06
CA ASP A 11 18.79 6.74 -11.54
C ASP A 11 18.21 5.65 -10.64
N TYR A 12 18.23 5.87 -9.33
CA TYR A 12 17.55 5.02 -8.37
C TYR A 12 16.04 4.89 -8.65
N PHE A 13 15.34 5.99 -8.98
CA PHE A 13 13.92 5.95 -9.35
C PHE A 13 13.66 5.09 -10.60
N ASN A 14 14.55 5.16 -11.58
CA ASN A 14 14.46 4.35 -12.80
C ASN A 14 14.74 2.88 -12.52
N GLU A 15 15.79 2.57 -11.75
CA GLU A 15 16.17 1.20 -11.36
C GLU A 15 15.06 0.51 -10.57
N MET A 16 14.42 1.26 -9.67
CA MET A 16 13.30 0.78 -8.88
C MET A 16 12.05 0.54 -9.73
N GLY A 17 12.01 0.95 -10.99
CA GLY A 17 10.92 0.69 -11.94
C GLY A 17 9.84 1.78 -11.99
N THR A 18 10.20 3.03 -11.70
CA THR A 18 9.34 4.23 -11.81
C THR A 18 7.95 4.04 -11.17
N TYR A 19 6.89 4.67 -11.68
CA TYR A 19 5.51 4.43 -11.23
C TYR A 19 4.88 3.27 -11.99
N ASP A 20 3.80 2.71 -11.45
CA ASP A 20 2.98 1.75 -12.17
C ASP A 20 2.19 2.43 -13.29
N GLU A 21 2.63 2.21 -14.53
CA GLU A 21 2.04 2.82 -15.74
C GLU A 21 0.55 2.51 -15.93
N GLU A 22 0.09 1.40 -15.36
CA GLU A 22 -1.32 0.99 -15.39
C GLU A 22 -2.16 1.65 -14.29
N MET A 23 -1.56 2.41 -13.36
CA MET A 23 -2.30 3.25 -12.40
C MET A 23 -2.78 4.52 -13.08
N LYS A 24 -4.05 4.87 -12.84
CA LYS A 24 -4.69 6.01 -13.51
C LYS A 24 -4.95 7.16 -12.55
N ILE A 25 -4.78 8.38 -13.06
CA ILE A 25 -5.13 9.68 -12.47
C ILE A 25 -4.47 9.95 -11.11
N TRP A 26 -5.06 9.44 -10.02
CA TRP A 26 -4.67 9.73 -8.65
C TRP A 26 -5.16 8.65 -7.69
N GLY A 27 -4.31 8.30 -6.73
CA GLY A 27 -4.63 7.47 -5.58
C GLY A 27 -3.95 6.10 -5.61
N GLY A 28 -3.22 5.78 -4.55
CA GLY A 28 -2.55 4.49 -4.35
C GLY A 28 -1.07 4.48 -4.74
N GLU A 29 -0.61 5.42 -5.56
CA GLU A 29 0.79 5.52 -6.01
C GLU A 29 1.75 5.83 -4.84
N ASN A 30 1.29 6.63 -3.88
CA ASN A 30 2.02 6.93 -2.66
C ASN A 30 2.22 5.68 -1.77
N LEU A 31 1.22 4.79 -1.74
CA LEU A 31 1.25 3.54 -0.99
C LEU A 31 2.16 2.53 -1.69
N GLU A 32 2.04 2.39 -3.01
CA GLU A 32 2.89 1.55 -3.85
C GLU A 32 4.38 1.89 -3.63
N MET A 33 4.73 3.16 -3.79
CA MET A 33 6.10 3.63 -3.62
C MET A 33 6.60 3.41 -2.19
N SER A 34 5.77 3.72 -1.19
CA SER A 34 6.12 3.52 0.23
C SER A 34 6.42 2.06 0.53
N PHE A 35 5.60 1.14 0.02
CA PHE A 35 5.83 -0.28 0.17
C PHE A 35 7.08 -0.71 -0.57
N ARG A 36 7.16 -0.46 -1.87
CA ARG A 36 8.28 -0.92 -2.70
C ARG A 36 9.63 -0.59 -2.10
N VAL A 37 9.80 0.65 -1.68
CA VAL A 37 11.07 1.11 -1.11
C VAL A 37 11.33 0.46 0.26
N SER A 38 10.30 0.33 1.11
CA SER A 38 10.42 -0.36 2.40
C SER A 38 10.77 -1.86 2.24
N PHE A 39 10.21 -2.53 1.24
CA PHE A 39 10.47 -3.95 0.95
C PHE A 39 11.83 -4.19 0.30
N ALA A 40 12.34 -3.23 -0.46
CA ALA A 40 13.62 -3.32 -1.15
C ALA A 40 14.83 -2.99 -0.24
N THR A 41 14.72 -3.04 1.09
CA THR A 41 15.74 -2.72 2.12
C THR A 41 16.21 -1.27 2.22
N HIS A 42 15.76 -0.39 1.33
CA HIS A 42 16.13 1.01 1.36
C HIS A 42 15.12 1.75 2.23
N ILE A 43 15.45 1.92 3.51
CA ILE A 43 14.62 2.69 4.43
C ILE A 43 14.44 4.12 3.90
N LEU A 44 13.24 4.45 3.42
CA LEU A 44 12.81 5.84 3.22
C LEU A 44 12.52 6.47 4.58
N LEU A 45 13.58 6.90 5.26
CA LEU A 45 13.47 7.90 6.31
C LEU A 45 13.41 9.28 5.66
N VAL A 46 12.27 9.63 5.06
CA VAL A 46 11.88 11.04 5.09
C VAL A 46 11.48 11.29 6.53
N ARG A 47 12.42 11.81 7.33
CA ARG A 47 12.12 12.37 8.65
C ARG A 47 11.15 13.53 8.42
N GLN A 48 9.85 13.25 8.42
CA GLN A 48 8.85 14.25 8.70
C GLN A 48 9.23 14.86 10.06
N SER A 49 9.42 16.17 10.10
CA SER A 49 9.81 16.91 11.30
C SER A 49 8.92 16.50 12.48
N HIS A 50 9.55 15.99 13.53
CA HIS A 50 8.93 15.38 14.68
C HIS A 50 7.83 16.23 15.33
N THR A 51 6.67 15.62 15.54
CA THR A 51 6.11 15.52 16.90
C THR A 51 6.15 14.03 17.26
N LYS A 52 6.99 13.67 18.24
CA LYS A 52 7.24 12.28 18.65
C LYS A 52 6.18 11.84 19.66
N ASP A 53 5.41 10.82 19.32
CA ASP A 53 5.03 9.80 20.29
C ASP A 53 5.24 8.40 19.68
N ARG A 54 5.46 7.39 20.53
CA ARG A 54 5.61 5.99 20.12
C ARG A 54 4.35 5.44 19.43
N TYR A 55 3.20 6.08 19.61
CA TYR A 55 1.92 5.69 19.01
C TYR A 55 1.68 6.35 17.64
N GLY A 56 2.38 7.42 17.30
CA GLY A 56 2.18 8.23 16.10
C GLY A 56 2.62 7.50 14.84
N ASN A 57 3.78 6.83 14.89
CA ASN A 57 4.22 5.99 13.79
C ASN A 57 3.27 4.81 13.56
N ALA A 58 2.79 4.18 14.64
CA ALA A 58 1.84 3.07 14.56
C ALA A 58 0.48 3.53 14.00
N ALA A 59 -0.02 4.65 14.49
CA ALA A 59 -1.28 5.25 14.07
C ALA A 59 -1.22 5.77 12.63
N GLU A 60 -0.09 6.30 12.17
CA GLU A 60 0.10 6.73 10.77
C GLU A 60 0.25 5.56 9.80
N LYS A 61 1.00 4.52 10.17
CA LYS A 61 1.04 3.26 9.41
C LYS A 61 -0.34 2.60 9.39
N TRP A 62 -1.05 2.63 10.52
CA TRP A 62 -2.43 2.20 10.61
C TRP A 62 -3.37 3.03 9.73
N LYS A 63 -3.22 4.36 9.67
CA LYS A 63 -3.99 5.21 8.75
C LYS A 63 -3.74 4.81 7.30
N SER A 64 -2.50 4.49 6.91
CA SER A 64 -2.14 4.05 5.57
C SER A 64 -2.75 2.68 5.24
N TYR A 65 -2.69 1.72 6.16
CA TYR A 65 -3.33 0.42 6.01
C TYR A 65 -4.86 0.53 6.00
N ARG A 66 -5.44 1.37 6.86
CA ARG A 66 -6.89 1.66 6.88
C ARG A 66 -7.34 2.35 5.59
N ALA A 67 -6.52 3.23 5.00
CA ALA A 67 -6.82 3.85 3.71
C ALA A 67 -6.91 2.81 2.59
N LEU A 68 -6.04 1.78 2.58
CA LEU A 68 -6.20 0.62 1.69
C LEU A 68 -7.56 -0.08 1.93
N MET A 69 -7.93 -0.31 3.19
CA MET A 69 -9.06 -1.17 3.56
C MET A 69 -10.44 -0.50 3.46
N TRP A 70 -10.57 0.74 3.93
CA TRP A 70 -11.87 1.36 4.24
C TRP A 70 -12.07 2.73 3.61
N ASP A 71 -11.01 3.47 3.30
CA ASP A 71 -11.14 4.89 2.96
C ASP A 71 -11.06 5.16 1.46
N THR A 72 -12.14 4.84 0.75
CA THR A 72 -12.34 5.22 -0.65
C THR A 72 -12.82 6.66 -0.81
N LYS A 73 -12.91 7.45 0.28
CA LYS A 73 -13.55 8.79 0.29
C LYS A 73 -12.64 9.98 0.63
N VAL A 74 -11.36 9.80 0.94
CA VAL A 74 -10.44 10.93 1.17
C VAL A 74 -9.35 10.98 0.11
N SER A 75 -9.68 11.57 -1.04
CA SER A 75 -8.73 12.56 -1.54
C SER A 75 -9.37 13.94 -1.32
N PRO A 76 -8.62 14.91 -0.76
CA PRO A 76 -9.10 16.29 -0.59
C PRO A 76 -9.40 17.02 -1.91
N HIS A 77 -9.10 16.40 -3.06
CA HIS A 77 -9.22 17.01 -4.37
C HIS A 77 -10.51 16.57 -5.06
N ASP A 78 -11.23 17.55 -5.62
CA ASP A 78 -12.46 17.37 -6.39
C ASP A 78 -12.23 16.39 -7.55
N PHE A 79 -12.69 15.17 -7.38
CA PHE A 79 -12.73 14.21 -8.47
C PHE A 79 -13.91 14.51 -9.40
N PRO A 80 -13.79 14.20 -10.70
CA PRO A 80 -14.98 14.11 -11.55
C PRO A 80 -15.97 13.10 -10.94
N PRO A 81 -17.27 13.44 -10.87
CA PRO A 81 -18.26 12.70 -10.07
C PRO A 81 -18.55 11.28 -10.57
N GLU A 82 -18.09 10.90 -11.76
CA GLU A 82 -18.27 9.57 -12.33
C GLU A 82 -16.92 8.87 -12.54
N GLY A 83 -16.77 7.65 -12.00
CA GLY A 83 -15.62 6.78 -12.25
C GLY A 83 -14.43 6.91 -11.28
N SER A 84 -14.36 7.96 -10.46
CA SER A 84 -13.23 8.21 -9.54
C SER A 84 -13.01 7.12 -8.49
N SER A 85 -14.09 6.62 -7.90
CA SER A 85 -14.04 5.52 -6.93
C SER A 85 -13.61 4.19 -7.59
N SER A 86 -13.96 3.98 -8.86
CA SER A 86 -13.55 2.79 -9.62
C SER A 86 -12.06 2.80 -9.95
N ILE A 87 -11.54 3.96 -10.34
CA ILE A 87 -10.11 4.17 -10.61
C ILE A 87 -9.28 3.99 -9.35
N LEU A 88 -9.68 4.64 -8.25
CA LEU A 88 -9.02 4.48 -6.96
C LEU A 88 -9.02 3.01 -6.49
N ASN A 89 -10.16 2.33 -6.59
CA ASN A 89 -10.25 0.92 -6.23
C ASN A 89 -9.33 0.05 -7.09
N THR A 90 -9.24 0.33 -8.39
CA THR A 90 -8.34 -0.38 -9.30
C THR A 90 -6.88 -0.19 -8.89
N ASN A 91 -6.44 1.03 -8.62
CA ASN A 91 -5.08 1.31 -8.18
C ASN A 91 -4.76 0.61 -6.84
N LEU A 92 -5.68 0.66 -5.86
CA LEU A 92 -5.50 0.00 -4.56
C LEU A 92 -5.45 -1.54 -4.70
N VAL A 93 -6.25 -2.12 -5.60
CA VAL A 93 -6.20 -3.55 -5.94
C VAL A 93 -4.83 -3.92 -6.50
N ARG A 94 -4.27 -3.10 -7.40
CA ARG A 94 -2.92 -3.33 -7.93
C ARG A 94 -1.87 -3.34 -6.82
N VAL A 95 -1.96 -2.40 -5.88
CA VAL A 95 -1.07 -2.38 -4.69
C VAL A 95 -1.23 -3.65 -3.86
N ALA A 96 -2.48 -4.07 -3.62
CA ALA A 96 -2.79 -5.25 -2.83
C ALA A 96 -2.24 -6.54 -3.47
N GLU A 97 -2.43 -6.71 -4.78
CA GLU A 97 -1.94 -7.88 -5.52
C GLU A 97 -0.41 -7.98 -5.54
N VAL A 98 0.28 -6.85 -5.58
CA VAL A 98 1.75 -6.84 -5.67
C VAL A 98 2.43 -6.93 -4.30
N TRP A 99 1.88 -6.29 -3.26
CA TRP A 99 2.62 -6.03 -2.01
C TRP A 99 2.06 -6.69 -0.76
N LEU A 100 0.78 -7.06 -0.70
CA LEU A 100 0.16 -7.54 0.56
C LEU A 100 0.25 -9.06 0.77
N ASP A 101 0.80 -9.80 -0.19
CA ASP A 101 0.95 -11.26 -0.12
C ASP A 101 -0.34 -11.95 0.34
N GLU A 102 -0.27 -12.83 1.33
CA GLU A 102 -1.42 -13.52 1.91
C GLU A 102 -2.40 -12.57 2.61
N TRP A 103 -1.95 -11.43 3.17
CA TRP A 103 -2.81 -10.47 3.87
C TRP A 103 -3.79 -9.72 2.96
N LYS A 104 -3.66 -9.84 1.63
CA LYS A 104 -4.66 -9.31 0.68
C LYS A 104 -6.05 -9.91 0.89
N HIS A 105 -6.17 -11.09 1.50
CA HIS A 105 -7.48 -11.66 1.83
C HIS A 105 -8.29 -10.78 2.79
N PHE A 106 -7.64 -10.10 3.75
CA PHE A 106 -8.32 -9.12 4.61
C PHE A 106 -8.81 -7.93 3.79
N PHE A 107 -7.99 -7.46 2.85
CA PHE A 107 -8.33 -6.37 1.94
C PHE A 107 -9.59 -6.67 1.12
N TYR A 108 -9.74 -7.90 0.63
CA TYR A 108 -10.92 -8.31 -0.12
C TYR A 108 -12.13 -8.66 0.74
N ARG A 109 -11.92 -9.14 1.97
CA ARG A 109 -13.01 -9.53 2.88
C ARG A 109 -13.97 -8.38 3.18
N PHE A 110 -13.45 -7.15 3.26
CA PHE A 110 -14.26 -5.97 3.57
C PHE A 110 -14.75 -5.21 2.33
N SER A 111 -14.40 -5.65 1.12
CA SER A 111 -14.80 -4.98 -0.12
C SER A 111 -14.99 -5.97 -1.29
N PRO A 112 -16.22 -6.49 -1.47
CA PRO A 112 -16.56 -7.37 -2.60
C PRO A 112 -16.29 -6.74 -3.97
N VAL A 113 -16.46 -5.41 -4.08
CA VAL A 113 -16.19 -4.65 -5.32
C VAL A 113 -14.71 -4.76 -5.70
N LYS A 114 -13.79 -4.58 -4.73
CA LYS A 114 -12.35 -4.71 -4.98
C LYS A 114 -11.97 -6.16 -5.32
N ALA A 115 -12.65 -7.15 -4.73
CA ALA A 115 -12.44 -8.55 -5.04
C ALA A 115 -12.84 -8.90 -6.48
N GLU A 116 -13.92 -8.30 -7.00
CA GLU A 116 -14.31 -8.47 -8.41
C GLU A 116 -13.28 -7.81 -9.35
N ILE A 117 -12.86 -6.59 -9.04
CA ILE A 117 -11.83 -5.88 -9.82
C ILE A 117 -10.54 -6.70 -9.89
N ALA A 118 -10.12 -7.33 -8.79
CA ALA A 118 -8.91 -8.15 -8.74
C ALA A 118 -8.87 -9.28 -9.78
N ARG A 119 -10.02 -9.81 -10.20
CA ARG A 119 -10.08 -10.84 -11.25
C ARG A 119 -9.73 -10.31 -12.64
N SER A 120 -9.90 -9.01 -12.86
CA SER A 120 -9.70 -8.34 -14.15
C SER A 120 -8.34 -7.66 -14.29
N VAL A 121 -7.63 -7.45 -13.18
CA VAL A 121 -6.39 -6.67 -13.13
C VAL A 121 -5.18 -7.58 -13.35
N ASN A 122 -4.31 -7.19 -14.28
CA ASN A 122 -3.03 -7.87 -14.51
C ASN A 122 -1.88 -7.08 -13.85
N CYS A 123 -1.20 -7.70 -12.89
CA CYS A 123 -0.05 -7.13 -12.17
C CYS A 123 1.28 -7.86 -12.45
N SER A 124 1.34 -8.73 -13.46
CA SER A 124 2.50 -9.61 -13.70
C SER A 124 3.82 -8.84 -13.86
N ALA A 125 3.80 -7.68 -14.54
CA ALA A 125 4.99 -6.85 -14.71
C ALA A 125 5.54 -6.31 -13.37
N ARG A 126 4.64 -5.95 -12.45
CA ARG A 126 5.02 -5.40 -11.13
C ARG A 126 5.46 -6.51 -10.16
N ILE A 127 4.85 -7.68 -10.25
CA ILE A 127 5.28 -8.88 -9.52
C ILE A 127 6.70 -9.28 -9.97
N GLU A 128 6.97 -9.29 -11.27
CA GLU A 128 8.30 -9.60 -11.80
C GLU A 128 9.33 -8.55 -11.40
N LEU A 129 8.97 -7.26 -11.40
CA LEU A 129 9.81 -6.19 -10.87
C LEU A 129 10.16 -6.44 -9.39
N ARG A 130 9.17 -6.75 -8.55
CA ARG A 130 9.39 -7.08 -7.12
C ARG A 130 10.35 -8.25 -6.96
N ARG A 131 10.22 -9.29 -7.80
CA ARG A 131 11.12 -10.45 -7.81
C ARG A 131 12.54 -10.05 -8.22
N ARG A 132 12.70 -9.26 -9.28
CA ARG A 132 14.00 -8.80 -9.80
C ARG A 132 14.75 -7.94 -8.78
N LEU A 133 14.03 -7.10 -8.03
CA LEU A 133 14.60 -6.26 -6.98
C LEU A 133 14.95 -7.04 -5.69
N GLY A 134 14.61 -8.33 -5.60
CA GLY A 134 14.87 -9.14 -4.40
C GLY A 134 14.12 -8.63 -3.16
N CYS A 135 12.94 -8.03 -3.35
CA CYS A 135 12.17 -7.43 -2.26
C CYS A 135 11.72 -8.47 -1.22
N HIS A 136 11.67 -8.04 0.04
CA HIS A 136 11.17 -8.86 1.14
C HIS A 136 9.65 -9.14 1.06
N SER A 137 9.19 -10.11 1.86
CA SER A 137 7.78 -10.46 2.02
C SER A 137 7.03 -9.45 2.89
N PHE A 138 5.70 -9.38 2.74
CA PHE A 138 4.83 -8.58 3.61
C PHE A 138 4.98 -8.95 5.09
N ALA A 139 5.17 -10.25 5.38
CA ALA A 139 5.50 -10.74 6.72
C ALA A 139 6.75 -10.07 7.29
N TRP A 140 7.84 -10.00 6.51
CA TRP A 140 9.07 -9.32 6.93
C TRP A 140 8.82 -7.84 7.22
N TYR A 141 8.01 -7.15 6.41
CA TYR A 141 7.66 -5.75 6.68
C TYR A 141 6.88 -5.58 7.97
N LEU A 142 5.94 -6.47 8.26
CA LEU A 142 5.22 -6.47 9.52
C LEU A 142 6.17 -6.69 10.70
N ASP A 143 7.15 -7.58 10.58
CA ASP A 143 8.08 -7.86 11.68
C ASP A 143 9.18 -6.80 11.86
N ASN A 144 9.61 -6.13 10.79
CA ASN A 144 10.80 -5.25 10.81
C ASN A 144 10.49 -3.77 10.63
N VAL A 145 9.43 -3.43 9.88
CA VAL A 145 9.06 -2.05 9.57
C VAL A 145 7.86 -1.61 10.41
N TRP A 146 6.90 -2.50 10.68
CA TRP A 146 5.71 -2.20 11.48
C TRP A 146 5.41 -3.24 12.57
N PRO A 147 6.36 -3.54 13.48
CA PRO A 147 6.19 -4.60 14.50
C PRO A 147 5.02 -4.36 15.45
N GLU A 148 4.59 -3.11 15.62
CA GLU A 148 3.45 -2.71 16.44
C GLU A 148 2.07 -2.84 15.75
N HIS A 149 1.98 -3.57 14.63
CA HIS A 149 0.72 -3.84 13.93
C HIS A 149 -0.21 -4.75 14.75
N PHE A 150 -1.51 -4.68 14.48
CA PHE A 150 -2.53 -5.59 15.05
C PHE A 150 -3.14 -6.53 14.01
N LEU A 151 -2.60 -6.55 12.80
CA LEU A 151 -3.02 -7.52 11.79
C LEU A 151 -2.84 -8.94 12.34
N PRO A 152 -3.85 -9.78 12.20
CA PRO A 152 -3.74 -11.16 12.62
C PRO A 152 -2.61 -11.84 11.85
N ARG A 153 -1.76 -12.53 12.62
CA ARG A 153 -0.88 -13.59 12.11
C ARG A 153 -1.68 -14.90 12.17
N ASN A 154 -1.17 -15.98 11.57
CA ASN A 154 -1.83 -17.28 11.48
C ASN A 154 -2.33 -17.89 12.82
N GLU A 155 -2.10 -17.22 13.96
CA GLU A 155 -2.50 -17.61 15.31
C GLU A 155 -3.59 -16.71 15.95
N ILE A 156 -4.09 -15.67 15.27
CA ILE A 156 -5.07 -14.73 15.87
C ILE A 156 -6.38 -14.75 15.06
N PHE A 157 -7.43 -15.32 15.64
CA PHE A 157 -8.77 -15.32 15.06
C PHE A 157 -9.43 -13.95 15.26
N PHE A 158 -9.87 -13.31 14.16
CA PHE A 158 -10.67 -12.07 14.21
C PHE A 158 -12.16 -12.40 14.10
N GLY A 159 -12.92 -12.14 15.17
CA GLY A 159 -14.37 -12.30 15.23
C GLY A 159 -15.00 -11.34 16.25
N ARG A 160 -16.27 -11.01 16.06
CA ARG A 160 -17.04 -10.22 17.05
C ARG A 160 -17.39 -11.16 18.20
N VAL A 161 -16.91 -10.89 19.41
CA VAL A 161 -17.41 -11.57 20.61
C VAL A 161 -18.84 -11.09 20.82
N GLY A 162 -19.78 -12.02 20.67
CA GLY A 162 -21.21 -11.83 20.95
C GLY A 162 -21.52 -11.99 22.42
#